data_AF-A0A942V7A5-F1
#
_entry.id   AF-A0A942V7A5-F1
#
_cell.length_a   1.000
_cell.length_b   1.000
_cell.length_c   1.000
_cell.angle_alpha   90.00
_cell.angle_beta   90.00
_cell.angle_gamma   90.00
#
_symmetry.space_group_name_H-M   'P 1'
#
loop_
_entity.id
_entity.type
_entity.pdbx_description
1 polymer ?
#
loop_
_entity_poly.entity_id
_entity_poly.type
_entity_poly.pdbx_seq_one_letter_code
_entity_poly.pdbx_strand_id
1 'polypeptide(L)'
;MATKQKISPEDATILKTYGTSPATKRFARDLMLEGKTLEEVIKTCQNIAKKEQEIKNTWYRAMLREMSDQRFDGTTYELQKLLEDKAVVTEKILSRANRHLKELTALGKPKSRELQVFIKILERYLKKISDFNHYAYKLMKDGKSLKEIAAVAAERDRTEQIENEERLWRIQCVHHCQKLFDYGGQVAPLLLEQALDRKGIKDGKTRELQVQLVFQSFSKKGENYSVLKNIDYAYCRDYVLTMKSIHPLLVNFLVADEWVSPETAEFFLDKEISRFIIEAGQASLVYMPFHRMAEEIRKKEKITVIDRNVLTIEGFYDNAIKKYQA
;
A
#
# COMPACT_ATOMS: atom_id res chain seq x y z
N MET A 1 -16.12 32.47 32.89
CA MET A 1 -16.71 31.30 32.18
C MET A 1 -17.58 31.83 31.06
N ALA A 2 -17.20 31.66 29.79
CA ALA A 2 -18.02 32.11 28.68
C ALA A 2 -19.30 31.27 28.63
N THR A 3 -20.45 31.92 28.84
CA THR A 3 -21.78 31.36 28.64
C THR A 3 -21.89 30.94 27.17
N LYS A 4 -21.85 29.62 26.91
CA LYS A 4 -22.09 29.09 25.56
C LYS A 4 -23.49 29.53 25.12
N GLN A 5 -23.56 30.46 24.17
CA GLN A 5 -24.82 30.88 23.57
C GLN A 5 -25.54 29.66 22.99
N LYS A 6 -26.84 29.52 23.28
CA LYS A 6 -27.69 28.52 22.61
C LYS A 6 -28.07 29.07 21.25
N ILE A 7 -27.68 28.37 20.19
CA ILE A 7 -28.07 28.68 18.81
C ILE A 7 -29.59 28.45 18.68
N SER A 8 -30.31 29.41 18.09
CA SER A 8 -31.75 29.27 17.87
C SER A 8 -32.06 28.20 16.82
N PRO A 9 -33.24 27.53 16.87
CA PRO A 9 -33.65 26.56 15.85
C PRO A 9 -33.73 27.14 14.43
N GLU A 10 -34.07 28.42 14.29
CA GLU A 10 -34.17 29.13 13.02
C GLU A 10 -32.79 29.35 12.40
N ASP A 11 -31.82 29.83 13.19
CA ASP A 11 -30.42 30.00 12.75
C ASP A 11 -29.78 28.66 12.37
N ALA A 12 -30.06 27.60 13.14
CA ALA A 12 -29.59 26.25 12.83
C ALA A 12 -30.15 25.72 11.50
N THR A 13 -31.38 26.11 11.16
CA THR A 13 -32.04 25.75 9.89
C THR A 13 -31.42 26.52 8.73
N ILE A 14 -31.17 27.83 8.90
CA ILE A 14 -30.48 28.67 7.92
C ILE A 14 -29.07 28.13 7.63
N LEU A 15 -28.30 27.77 8.67
CA LEU A 15 -26.96 27.18 8.49
C LEU A 15 -26.96 25.84 7.75
N LYS A 16 -28.02 25.02 7.89
CA LYS A 16 -28.15 23.77 7.12
C LYS A 16 -28.30 24.04 5.62
N THR A 17 -28.90 25.16 5.25
CA THR A 17 -29.16 25.58 3.87
C THR A 17 -27.92 26.19 3.21
N TYR A 18 -27.08 26.92 3.97
CA TYR A 18 -25.91 27.61 3.42
C TYR A 18 -24.58 26.83 3.52
N GLY A 19 -24.44 25.89 4.46
CA GLY A 19 -23.27 25.02 4.55
C GLY A 19 -23.34 23.88 3.53
N THR A 20 -22.53 23.90 2.47
CA THR A 20 -22.51 22.80 1.49
C THR A 20 -21.71 21.59 1.97
N SER A 21 -20.83 21.76 2.95
CA SER A 21 -20.01 20.67 3.50
C SER A 21 -20.14 20.48 5.01
N PRO A 22 -19.86 19.26 5.53
CA PRO A 22 -19.77 19.01 6.97
C PRO A 22 -18.77 19.92 7.69
N ALA A 23 -17.65 20.28 7.04
CA ALA A 23 -16.62 21.14 7.62
C ALA A 23 -17.12 22.57 7.82
N THR A 24 -17.69 23.17 6.77
CA THR A 24 -18.26 24.54 6.84
C THR A 24 -19.41 24.60 7.85
N LYS A 25 -20.29 23.59 7.89
CA LYS A 25 -21.38 23.53 8.88
C LYS A 25 -20.86 23.52 10.32
N ARG A 26 -19.81 22.74 10.57
CA ARG A 26 -19.18 22.66 11.89
C ARG A 26 -18.50 23.96 12.28
N PHE A 27 -17.79 24.59 11.34
CA PHE A 27 -17.14 25.88 11.55
C PHE A 27 -18.16 27.00 11.80
N ALA A 28 -19.24 27.05 11.03
CA ALA A 28 -20.32 28.02 11.21
C ALA A 28 -20.94 27.95 12.61
N ARG A 29 -21.14 26.72 13.11
CA ARG A 29 -21.62 26.47 14.47
C ARG A 29 -20.67 27.05 15.51
N ASP A 30 -19.36 26.84 15.36
CA ASP A 30 -18.37 27.34 16.31
C ASP A 30 -18.33 28.87 16.32
N LEU A 31 -18.39 29.53 15.15
CA LEU A 31 -18.46 30.99 15.06
C LEU A 31 -19.68 31.59 15.77
N MET A 32 -20.85 30.93 15.66
CA MET A 32 -22.04 31.36 16.40
C MET A 32 -21.86 31.18 17.92
N LEU A 33 -21.21 30.09 18.36
CA LEU A 33 -20.93 29.88 19.79
C LEU A 33 -19.91 30.88 20.35
N GLU A 34 -19.06 31.44 19.49
CA GLU A 34 -18.11 32.51 19.79
C GLU A 34 -18.74 33.92 19.80
N GLY A 35 -20.04 34.03 19.51
CA GLY A 35 -20.79 35.28 19.61
C GLY A 35 -20.85 36.12 18.33
N LYS A 36 -20.46 35.56 17.17
CA LYS A 36 -20.62 36.25 15.88
C LYS A 36 -22.08 36.33 15.46
N THR A 37 -22.45 37.40 14.76
CA THR A 37 -23.82 37.56 14.25
C THR A 37 -24.09 36.59 13.09
N LEU A 38 -25.36 36.26 12.85
CA LEU A 38 -25.74 35.37 11.75
C LEU A 38 -25.24 35.90 10.39
N GLU A 39 -25.33 37.21 10.16
CA GLU A 39 -24.87 37.84 8.91
C GLU A 39 -23.36 37.68 8.69
N GLU A 40 -22.56 37.88 9.73
CA GLU A 40 -21.10 37.68 9.69
C GLU A 40 -20.74 36.21 9.41
N VAL A 41 -21.46 35.29 10.06
CA VAL A 41 -21.27 33.85 9.87
C VAL A 41 -21.65 33.45 8.44
N ILE A 42 -22.78 33.91 7.92
CA ILE A 42 -23.23 33.63 6.54
C ILE A 42 -22.19 34.13 5.54
N LYS A 43 -21.77 35.40 5.64
CA LYS A 43 -20.80 35.99 4.71
C LYS A 43 -19.47 35.22 4.71
N THR A 44 -18.98 34.84 5.90
CA THR A 44 -17.75 34.06 6.05
C THR A 44 -17.91 32.66 5.44
N CYS A 45 -19.00 31.98 5.75
CA CYS A 45 -19.26 30.61 5.31
C CYS A 45 -19.56 30.52 3.81
N GLN A 46 -20.18 31.53 3.20
CA GLN A 46 -20.39 31.58 1.76
C GLN A 46 -19.07 31.62 0.99
N ASN A 47 -18.11 32.45 1.43
CA ASN A 47 -16.78 32.50 0.81
C ASN A 47 -16.03 31.18 0.94
N ILE A 48 -16.12 30.54 2.13
CA ILE A 48 -15.58 29.20 2.37
C ILE A 48 -16.23 28.18 1.44
N ALA A 49 -17.56 28.10 1.43
CA ALA A 49 -18.32 27.15 0.63
C ALA A 49 -18.02 27.28 -0.86
N LYS A 50 -17.87 28.51 -1.38
CA LYS A 50 -17.47 28.75 -2.77
C LYS A 50 -16.09 28.19 -3.06
N LYS A 51 -15.10 28.44 -2.20
CA LYS A 51 -13.73 27.93 -2.38
C LYS A 51 -13.67 26.40 -2.27
N GLU A 52 -14.38 25.83 -1.31
CA GLU A 52 -14.50 24.38 -1.19
C GLU A 52 -15.10 23.75 -2.45
N GLN A 53 -16.12 24.39 -3.04
CA GLN A 53 -16.75 23.90 -4.26
C GLN A 53 -15.79 23.97 -5.45
N GLU A 54 -14.97 25.02 -5.56
CA GLU A 54 -13.91 25.10 -6.60
C GLU A 54 -12.91 23.93 -6.49
N ILE A 55 -12.46 23.62 -5.28
CA ILE A 55 -11.56 22.49 -5.01
C ILE A 55 -12.24 21.16 -5.39
N LYS A 56 -13.46 20.93 -4.90
CA LYS A 56 -14.24 19.71 -5.19
C LYS A 56 -14.55 19.55 -6.68
N ASN A 57 -14.84 20.64 -7.39
CA ASN A 57 -15.06 20.64 -8.83
C ASN A 57 -13.79 20.23 -9.59
N THR A 58 -12.61 20.63 -9.11
CA THR A 58 -11.33 20.25 -9.70
C THR A 58 -11.12 18.73 -9.59
N TRP A 59 -11.37 18.17 -8.40
CA TRP A 59 -11.29 16.73 -8.18
C TRP A 59 -12.34 15.94 -8.95
N TYR A 60 -13.56 16.47 -9.04
CA TYR A 60 -14.62 15.85 -9.80
C TYR A 60 -14.29 15.78 -11.30
N ARG A 61 -13.73 16.85 -11.86
CA ARG A 61 -13.23 16.86 -13.26
C ARG A 61 -12.02 15.94 -13.46
N ALA A 62 -11.16 15.79 -12.46
CA ALA A 62 -10.04 14.85 -12.53
C ALA A 62 -10.54 13.40 -12.52
N MET A 63 -11.50 13.09 -11.65
CA MET A 63 -12.17 11.78 -11.58
C MET A 63 -12.84 11.43 -12.92
N LEU A 64 -13.60 12.36 -13.52
CA LEU A 64 -14.23 12.13 -14.82
C LEU A 64 -13.20 11.89 -15.95
N ARG A 65 -12.10 12.65 -15.97
CA ARG A 65 -11.00 12.41 -16.93
C ARG A 65 -10.41 11.01 -16.78
N GLU A 66 -10.11 10.60 -15.54
CA GLU A 66 -9.59 9.26 -15.27
C GLU A 66 -10.56 8.15 -15.72
N MET A 67 -11.88 8.39 -15.60
CA MET A 67 -12.91 7.48 -16.13
C MET A 67 -12.94 7.44 -17.65
N SER A 68 -12.86 8.59 -18.33
CA SER A 68 -12.82 8.66 -19.79
C SER A 68 -11.61 7.95 -20.42
N ASP A 69 -10.50 7.86 -19.68
CA ASP A 69 -9.31 7.13 -20.12
C ASP A 69 -9.49 5.60 -20.07
N GLN A 70 -10.55 5.10 -19.41
CA GLN A 70 -10.85 3.67 -19.33
C GLN A 70 -11.78 3.22 -20.46
N ARG A 71 -11.65 1.95 -20.87
CA ARG A 71 -12.62 1.29 -21.74
C ARG A 71 -13.59 0.50 -20.88
N PHE A 72 -14.76 1.05 -20.61
CA PHE A 72 -15.79 0.41 -19.79
C PHE A 72 -16.76 -0.45 -20.61
N ASP A 73 -17.30 -1.49 -19.97
CA ASP A 73 -18.41 -2.26 -20.50
C ASP A 73 -19.70 -1.42 -20.56
N GLY A 74 -20.71 -1.89 -21.30
CA GLY A 74 -21.95 -1.13 -21.52
C GLY A 74 -22.65 -0.71 -20.22
N THR A 75 -22.72 -1.61 -19.23
CA THR A 75 -23.35 -1.31 -17.95
C THR A 75 -22.57 -0.28 -17.13
N THR A 76 -21.24 -0.37 -17.12
CA THR A 76 -20.38 0.59 -16.42
C THR A 76 -20.41 1.96 -17.11
N TYR A 77 -20.53 1.98 -18.45
CA TYR A 77 -20.71 3.21 -19.23
C TYR A 77 -22.02 3.94 -18.89
N GLU A 78 -23.13 3.23 -18.70
CA GLU A 78 -24.39 3.85 -18.25
C GLU A 78 -24.26 4.52 -16.88
N LEU A 79 -23.55 3.87 -15.94
CA LEU A 79 -23.26 4.45 -14.63
C LEU A 79 -22.37 5.69 -14.72
N GLN A 80 -21.39 5.68 -15.62
CA GLN A 80 -20.57 6.86 -15.91
C GLN A 80 -21.41 8.00 -16.47
N LYS A 81 -22.31 7.73 -17.42
CA LYS A 81 -23.16 8.76 -18.02
C LYS A 81 -24.07 9.44 -16.99
N LEU A 82 -24.67 8.67 -16.08
CA LEU A 82 -25.45 9.23 -14.97
C LEU A 82 -24.62 10.14 -14.05
N LEU A 83 -23.33 9.85 -13.91
CA LEU A 83 -22.38 10.68 -13.17
C LEU A 83 -22.11 11.97 -13.95
N GLU A 84 -21.74 11.88 -15.23
CA GLU A 84 -21.43 13.02 -16.11
C GLU A 84 -22.59 14.02 -16.23
N ASP A 85 -23.81 13.50 -16.39
CA ASP A 85 -25.04 14.29 -16.45
C ASP A 85 -25.39 14.93 -15.09
N LYS A 86 -24.65 14.60 -14.03
CA LYS A 86 -24.94 14.96 -12.62
C LYS A 86 -26.36 14.58 -12.19
N ALA A 87 -26.96 13.59 -12.85
CA ALA A 87 -28.31 13.12 -12.57
C ALA A 87 -28.39 12.44 -11.20
N VAL A 88 -27.29 11.86 -10.73
CA VAL A 88 -27.21 11.13 -9.46
C VAL A 88 -25.93 11.51 -8.72
N VAL A 89 -26.04 11.72 -7.40
CA VAL A 89 -24.88 11.97 -6.53
C VAL A 89 -23.94 10.77 -6.47
N THR A 90 -22.65 11.04 -6.38
CA THR A 90 -21.57 10.05 -6.52
C THR A 90 -21.70 8.86 -5.56
N GLU A 91 -22.13 9.07 -4.31
CA GLU A 91 -22.34 8.01 -3.31
C GLU A 91 -23.45 7.01 -3.73
N LYS A 92 -24.51 7.51 -4.37
CA LYS A 92 -25.59 6.66 -4.88
C LYS A 92 -25.11 5.84 -6.08
N ILE A 93 -24.26 6.41 -6.95
CA ILE A 93 -23.67 5.69 -8.07
C ILE A 93 -22.73 4.60 -7.56
N LEU A 94 -21.86 4.89 -6.58
CA LEU A 94 -21.01 3.88 -5.95
C LEU A 94 -21.84 2.73 -5.34
N SER A 95 -22.95 3.07 -4.69
CA SER A 95 -23.86 2.07 -4.11
C SER A 95 -24.50 1.18 -5.17
N ARG A 96 -24.90 1.75 -6.31
CA ARG A 96 -25.44 0.99 -7.46
C ARG A 96 -24.37 0.08 -8.08
N ALA A 97 -23.17 0.60 -8.31
CA ALA A 97 -22.05 -0.17 -8.85
C ALA A 97 -21.68 -1.36 -7.96
N ASN A 98 -21.59 -1.15 -6.64
CA ASN A 98 -21.33 -2.22 -5.67
C ASN A 98 -22.45 -3.26 -5.62
N ARG A 99 -23.72 -2.84 -5.72
CA ARG A 99 -24.84 -3.78 -5.80
C ARG A 99 -24.74 -4.65 -7.05
N HIS A 100 -24.46 -4.04 -8.21
CA HIS A 100 -24.30 -4.77 -9.46
C HIS A 100 -23.14 -5.78 -9.40
N LEU A 101 -22.00 -5.40 -8.80
CA LEU A 101 -20.88 -6.31 -8.59
C LEU A 101 -21.25 -7.52 -7.70
N LYS A 102 -22.07 -7.30 -6.67
CA LYS A 102 -22.59 -8.38 -5.81
C LYS A 102 -23.55 -9.30 -6.55
N GLU A 103 -24.45 -8.75 -7.36
CA GLU A 103 -25.38 -9.52 -8.20
C GLU A 103 -24.63 -10.41 -9.20
N LEU A 104 -23.62 -9.86 -9.90
CA LEU A 104 -22.76 -10.64 -10.79
C LEU A 104 -22.08 -11.80 -10.07
N THR A 105 -21.56 -11.55 -8.86
CA THR A 105 -20.91 -12.57 -8.03
C THR A 105 -21.90 -13.64 -7.60
N ALA A 106 -23.12 -13.26 -7.22
CA ALA A 106 -24.18 -14.18 -6.81
C ALA A 106 -24.68 -15.07 -7.97
N LEU A 107 -24.62 -14.55 -9.20
CA LEU A 107 -24.95 -15.30 -10.42
C LEU A 107 -23.81 -16.21 -10.91
N GLY A 108 -22.70 -16.32 -10.16
CA GLY A 108 -21.53 -17.11 -10.56
C GLY A 108 -20.76 -16.52 -11.75
N LYS A 109 -21.07 -15.28 -12.15
CA LYS A 109 -20.36 -14.61 -13.25
C LYS A 109 -19.01 -14.08 -12.76
N PRO A 110 -17.97 -14.07 -13.61
CA PRO A 110 -16.71 -13.45 -13.27
C PRO A 110 -16.92 -11.96 -12.94
N LYS A 111 -16.21 -11.48 -11.93
CA LYS A 111 -16.29 -10.07 -11.53
C LYS A 111 -15.77 -9.18 -12.66
N SER A 112 -16.62 -8.30 -13.19
CA SER A 112 -16.23 -7.32 -14.22
C SER A 112 -15.02 -6.51 -13.73
N ARG A 113 -13.95 -6.48 -14.53
CA ARG A 113 -12.72 -5.76 -14.19
C ARG A 113 -12.96 -4.25 -14.34
N GLU A 114 -13.71 -3.88 -15.36
CA GLU A 114 -14.13 -2.55 -15.73
C GLU A 114 -14.96 -1.93 -14.59
N LEU A 115 -15.97 -2.66 -14.09
CA LEU A 115 -16.79 -2.23 -12.97
C LEU A 115 -15.97 -2.07 -11.68
N GLN A 116 -15.00 -2.95 -11.43
CA GLN A 116 -14.09 -2.82 -10.28
C GLN A 116 -13.19 -1.59 -10.38
N VAL A 117 -12.67 -1.29 -11.59
CA VAL A 117 -11.88 -0.08 -11.83
C VAL A 117 -12.76 1.16 -11.60
N PHE A 118 -13.97 1.17 -12.13
CA PHE A 118 -14.94 2.25 -11.92
C PHE A 118 -15.25 2.49 -10.43
N ILE A 119 -15.55 1.43 -9.67
CA ILE A 119 -15.75 1.49 -8.21
C ILE A 119 -14.54 2.09 -7.52
N LYS A 120 -13.32 1.66 -7.85
CA LYS A 120 -12.08 2.17 -7.25
C LYS A 120 -11.84 3.65 -7.53
N ILE A 121 -12.23 4.15 -8.71
CA ILE A 121 -12.15 5.58 -9.03
C ILE A 121 -13.12 6.37 -8.14
N LEU A 122 -14.37 5.91 -8.02
CA LEU A 122 -15.39 6.54 -7.16
C LEU A 122 -14.99 6.55 -5.68
N GLU A 123 -14.48 5.43 -5.17
CA GLU A 123 -14.03 5.30 -3.78
C GLU A 123 -12.90 6.28 -3.45
N ARG A 124 -11.92 6.41 -4.35
CA ARG A 124 -10.82 7.38 -4.19
C ARG A 124 -11.34 8.82 -4.12
N TYR A 125 -12.25 9.19 -5.02
CA TYR A 125 -12.86 10.53 -5.01
C TYR A 125 -13.63 10.82 -3.70
N LEU A 126 -14.46 9.88 -3.25
CA LEU A 126 -15.24 10.06 -2.02
C LEU A 126 -14.36 10.09 -0.77
N LYS A 127 -13.31 9.25 -0.72
CA LYS A 127 -12.32 9.29 0.35
C LYS A 127 -11.64 10.65 0.40
N LYS A 128 -11.25 11.19 -0.74
CA LYS A 128 -10.62 12.52 -0.87
C LYS A 128 -11.52 13.63 -0.34
N ILE A 129 -12.83 13.59 -0.62
CA ILE A 129 -13.80 14.52 -0.02
C ILE A 129 -13.88 14.37 1.50
N SER A 130 -13.93 13.13 1.99
CA SER A 130 -14.00 12.85 3.42
C SER A 130 -12.77 13.39 4.15
N ASP A 131 -11.58 13.11 3.63
CA ASP A 131 -10.31 13.56 4.19
C ASP A 131 -10.24 15.10 4.19
N PHE A 132 -10.65 15.74 3.08
CA PHE A 132 -10.78 17.19 3.00
C PHE A 132 -11.67 17.76 4.09
N ASN A 133 -12.89 17.22 4.26
CA ASN A 133 -13.80 17.72 5.27
C ASN A 133 -13.22 17.57 6.69
N HIS A 134 -12.39 16.55 6.93
CA HIS A 134 -11.73 16.36 8.22
C HIS A 134 -10.66 17.43 8.49
N TYR A 135 -9.71 17.63 7.56
CA TYR A 135 -8.61 18.58 7.80
C TYR A 135 -9.00 20.04 7.56
N ALA A 136 -9.93 20.32 6.64
CA ALA A 136 -10.34 21.69 6.31
C ALA A 136 -10.98 22.40 7.50
N TYR A 137 -11.80 21.70 8.28
CA TYR A 137 -12.36 22.23 9.54
C TYR A 137 -11.25 22.67 10.51
N LYS A 138 -10.22 21.84 10.67
CA LYS A 138 -9.09 22.16 11.57
C LYS A 138 -8.35 23.41 11.08
N LEU A 139 -8.05 23.50 9.79
CA LEU A 139 -7.38 24.66 9.21
C LEU A 139 -8.22 25.95 9.36
N MET A 140 -9.54 25.88 9.17
CA MET A 140 -10.42 27.04 9.40
C MET A 140 -10.37 27.50 10.86
N LYS A 141 -10.40 26.56 11.80
CA LYS A 141 -10.29 26.85 13.24
C LYS A 141 -8.94 27.47 13.61
N ASP A 142 -7.86 27.02 12.96
CA ASP A 142 -6.51 27.56 13.12
C ASP A 142 -6.34 28.94 12.44
N GLY A 143 -7.42 29.56 11.95
CA GLY A 143 -7.42 30.89 11.33
C GLY A 143 -6.79 30.93 9.94
N LYS A 144 -6.60 29.77 9.28
CA LYS A 144 -6.01 29.71 7.94
C LYS A 144 -6.93 30.37 6.91
N SER A 145 -6.32 31.13 6.01
CA SER A 145 -7.01 31.74 4.89
C SER A 145 -7.49 30.68 3.89
N LEU A 146 -8.50 31.02 3.09
CA LEU A 146 -8.99 30.19 1.99
C LEU A 146 -7.88 29.80 1.00
N LYS A 147 -6.91 30.69 0.80
CA LYS A 147 -5.76 30.45 -0.08
C LYS A 147 -4.83 29.39 0.50
N GLU A 148 -4.56 29.43 1.81
CA GLU A 148 -3.76 28.41 2.49
C GLU A 148 -4.45 27.05 2.51
N ILE A 149 -5.77 26.99 2.76
CA ILE A 149 -6.54 25.74 2.73
C ILE A 149 -6.48 25.10 1.33
N ALA A 150 -6.61 25.92 0.28
CA ALA A 150 -6.49 25.46 -1.10
C ALA A 150 -5.06 24.99 -1.43
N ALA A 151 -4.03 25.67 -0.93
CA ALA A 151 -2.64 25.26 -1.11
C ALA A 151 -2.33 23.92 -0.43
N VAL A 152 -2.82 23.71 0.80
CA VAL A 152 -2.68 22.42 1.50
C VAL A 152 -3.39 21.30 0.73
N ALA A 153 -4.58 21.57 0.18
CA ALA A 153 -5.29 20.58 -0.64
C ALA A 153 -4.50 20.23 -1.92
N ALA A 154 -3.97 21.24 -2.62
CA ALA A 154 -3.16 21.03 -3.82
C ALA A 154 -1.84 20.29 -3.53
N GLU A 155 -1.18 20.59 -2.41
CA GLU A 155 0.05 19.92 -2.03
C GLU A 155 -0.19 18.45 -1.69
N ARG A 156 -1.26 18.14 -0.95
CA ARG A 156 -1.63 16.75 -0.67
C ARG A 156 -1.92 15.95 -1.94
N ASP A 157 -2.61 16.57 -2.89
CA ASP A 157 -2.86 15.97 -4.21
C ASP A 157 -1.57 15.67 -4.95
N ARG A 158 -0.64 16.64 -4.95
CA ARG A 158 0.66 16.51 -5.60
C ARG A 158 1.47 15.39 -4.96
N THR A 159 1.53 15.33 -3.63
CA THR A 159 2.23 14.26 -2.91
C THR A 159 1.64 12.90 -3.22
N GLU A 160 0.30 12.77 -3.21
CA GLU A 160 -0.36 11.51 -3.57
C GLU A 160 -0.09 11.10 -5.02
N GLN A 161 -0.05 12.06 -5.96
CA GLN A 161 0.31 11.80 -7.35
C GLN A 161 1.76 11.30 -7.47
N ILE A 162 2.71 12.01 -6.86
CA ILE A 162 4.13 11.63 -6.85
C ILE A 162 4.30 10.23 -6.27
N GLU A 163 3.68 9.94 -5.12
CA GLU A 163 3.76 8.61 -4.51
C GLU A 163 3.19 7.50 -5.39
N ASN A 164 2.10 7.78 -6.12
CA ASN A 164 1.52 6.83 -7.06
C ASN A 164 2.39 6.64 -8.32
N GLU A 165 2.96 7.71 -8.87
CA GLU A 165 3.88 7.65 -10.01
C GLU A 165 5.15 6.89 -9.65
N GLU A 166 5.77 7.20 -8.50
CA GLU A 166 6.92 6.45 -7.98
C GLU A 166 6.57 4.97 -7.79
N ARG A 167 5.39 4.66 -7.25
CA ARG A 167 4.94 3.27 -7.09
C ARG A 167 4.79 2.58 -8.44
N LEU A 168 4.17 3.22 -9.42
CA LEU A 168 3.99 2.64 -10.77
C LEU A 168 5.34 2.43 -11.46
N TRP A 169 6.26 3.39 -11.32
CA TRP A 169 7.63 3.27 -11.79
C TRP A 169 8.33 2.05 -11.19
N ARG A 170 8.27 1.84 -9.87
CA ARG A 170 8.83 0.64 -9.22
C ARG A 170 8.23 -0.65 -9.78
N ILE A 171 6.91 -0.71 -9.96
CA ILE A 171 6.22 -1.87 -10.56
C ILE A 171 6.73 -2.12 -11.99
N GLN A 172 6.93 -1.06 -12.79
CA GLN A 172 7.51 -1.18 -14.12
C GLN A 172 8.95 -1.68 -14.09
N CYS A 173 9.78 -1.22 -13.15
CA CYS A 173 11.13 -1.74 -12.94
C CYS A 173 11.11 -3.25 -12.65
N VAL A 174 10.20 -3.73 -11.77
CA VAL A 174 10.04 -5.16 -11.49
C VAL A 174 9.76 -5.94 -12.78
N HIS A 175 8.76 -5.51 -13.55
CA HIS A 175 8.42 -6.19 -14.80
C HIS A 175 9.51 -6.11 -15.86
N HIS A 176 10.26 -5.00 -15.91
CA HIS A 176 11.35 -4.84 -16.86
C HIS A 176 12.53 -5.75 -16.51
N CYS A 177 12.94 -5.79 -15.24
CA CYS A 177 13.95 -6.73 -14.76
C CYS A 177 13.56 -8.17 -15.06
N GLN A 178 12.30 -8.54 -14.85
CA GLN A 178 11.83 -9.91 -15.09
C GLN A 178 11.99 -10.28 -16.56
N LYS A 179 11.54 -9.41 -17.47
CA LYS A 179 11.73 -9.61 -18.91
C LYS A 179 13.21 -9.74 -19.28
N LEU A 180 14.08 -8.88 -18.75
CA LEU A 180 15.51 -8.95 -19.01
C LEU A 180 16.10 -10.30 -18.58
N PHE A 181 15.70 -10.81 -17.42
CA PHE A 181 16.12 -12.15 -16.98
C PHE A 181 15.60 -13.26 -17.89
N ASP A 182 14.32 -13.22 -18.26
CA ASP A 182 13.68 -14.23 -19.11
C ASP A 182 14.36 -14.34 -20.49
N TYR A 183 14.85 -13.22 -21.04
CA TYR A 183 15.59 -13.20 -22.31
C TYR A 183 17.11 -13.45 -22.16
N GLY A 184 17.58 -13.83 -20.97
CA GLY A 184 19.01 -14.05 -20.73
C GLY A 184 19.85 -12.76 -20.62
N GLY A 185 19.23 -11.59 -20.68
CA GLY A 185 19.90 -10.29 -20.58
C GLY A 185 20.54 -10.02 -19.22
N GLN A 186 21.42 -9.01 -19.19
CA GLN A 186 21.98 -8.46 -17.96
C GLN A 186 21.04 -7.37 -17.42
N VAL A 187 20.80 -7.40 -16.11
CA VAL A 187 20.08 -6.34 -15.40
C VAL A 187 21.10 -5.44 -14.74
N ALA A 188 21.00 -4.14 -14.95
CA ALA A 188 21.87 -3.17 -14.31
C ALA A 188 21.58 -3.12 -12.80
N PRO A 189 22.62 -3.07 -11.93
CA PRO A 189 22.44 -3.06 -10.48
C PRO A 189 21.48 -1.98 -9.95
N LEU A 190 21.58 -0.75 -10.46
CA LEU A 190 20.69 0.36 -10.08
C LEU A 190 19.22 0.08 -10.43
N LEU A 191 18.97 -0.55 -11.58
CA LEU A 191 17.61 -0.92 -11.98
C LEU A 191 17.06 -2.02 -11.07
N LEU A 192 17.90 -2.98 -10.67
CA LEU A 192 17.55 -4.02 -9.72
C LEU A 192 17.22 -3.44 -8.34
N GLU A 193 17.98 -2.46 -7.84
CA GLU A 193 17.68 -1.74 -6.61
C GLU A 193 16.30 -1.06 -6.65
N GLN A 194 16.01 -0.35 -7.74
CA GLN A 194 14.70 0.30 -7.93
C GLN A 194 13.56 -0.72 -8.03
N ALA A 195 13.80 -1.87 -8.66
CA ALA A 195 12.83 -2.95 -8.74
C ALA A 195 12.58 -3.61 -7.38
N LEU A 196 13.60 -3.69 -6.51
CA LEU A 196 13.48 -4.30 -5.19
C LEU A 196 12.98 -3.32 -4.11
N ASP A 197 12.88 -2.02 -4.38
CA ASP A 197 12.26 -1.05 -3.47
C ASP A 197 10.76 -1.40 -3.23
N ARG A 198 10.38 -1.48 -1.95
CA ARG A 198 9.05 -1.89 -1.49
C ARG A 198 8.12 -0.71 -1.22
N LYS A 199 8.61 0.53 -1.27
CA LYS A 199 7.83 1.72 -0.93
C LYS A 199 6.57 1.80 -1.81
N GLY A 200 5.42 1.64 -1.17
CA GLY A 200 4.10 1.67 -1.83
C GLY A 200 3.62 0.34 -2.44
N ILE A 201 4.42 -0.74 -2.43
CA ILE A 201 4.04 -2.04 -3.01
C ILE A 201 3.34 -2.91 -1.96
N LYS A 202 2.04 -3.18 -2.21
CA LYS A 202 1.17 -3.95 -1.29
C LYS A 202 0.57 -5.21 -1.90
N ASP A 203 0.62 -5.36 -3.22
CA ASP A 203 0.04 -6.53 -3.88
C ASP A 203 1.01 -7.73 -3.86
N GLY A 204 0.47 -8.92 -3.58
CA GLY A 204 1.27 -10.14 -3.46
C GLY A 204 1.95 -10.56 -4.76
N LYS A 205 1.34 -10.28 -5.93
CA LYS A 205 1.89 -10.65 -7.23
C LYS A 205 3.20 -9.92 -7.55
N THR A 206 3.25 -8.61 -7.35
CA THR A 206 4.48 -7.84 -7.56
C THR A 206 5.56 -8.29 -6.58
N ARG A 207 5.20 -8.59 -5.33
CA ARG A 207 6.16 -9.09 -4.34
C ARG A 207 6.73 -10.46 -4.69
N GLU A 208 5.90 -11.35 -5.22
CA GLU A 208 6.36 -12.66 -5.71
C GLU A 208 7.34 -12.49 -6.88
N LEU A 209 7.05 -11.59 -7.82
CA LEU A 209 8.00 -11.24 -8.88
C LEU A 209 9.30 -10.68 -8.32
N GLN A 210 9.26 -9.80 -7.32
CA GLN A 210 10.49 -9.30 -6.68
C GLN A 210 11.33 -10.44 -6.08
N VAL A 211 10.71 -11.46 -5.47
CA VAL A 211 11.43 -12.65 -4.99
C VAL A 211 12.05 -13.45 -6.14
N GLN A 212 11.35 -13.58 -7.27
CA GLN A 212 11.91 -14.21 -8.47
C GLN A 212 13.12 -13.44 -9.01
N LEU A 213 13.08 -12.11 -9.00
CA LEU A 213 14.21 -11.27 -9.40
C LEU A 213 15.43 -11.50 -8.52
N VAL A 214 15.25 -11.61 -7.20
CA VAL A 214 16.33 -11.96 -6.27
C VAL A 214 16.97 -13.29 -6.66
N PHE A 215 16.15 -14.32 -6.92
CA PHE A 215 16.63 -15.64 -7.31
C PHE A 215 17.37 -15.65 -8.66
N GLN A 216 16.79 -15.03 -9.69
CA GLN A 216 17.39 -14.99 -11.03
C GLN A 216 18.70 -14.19 -11.04
N SER A 217 18.76 -13.10 -10.27
CA SER A 217 19.98 -12.30 -10.09
C SER A 217 21.11 -13.12 -9.46
N PHE A 218 20.80 -14.01 -8.53
CA PHE A 218 21.76 -14.91 -7.89
C PHE A 218 22.33 -15.94 -8.87
N SER A 219 21.47 -16.57 -9.68
CA SER A 219 21.87 -17.63 -10.62
C SER A 219 22.95 -17.21 -11.63
N LYS A 220 23.12 -15.91 -11.87
CA LYS A 220 24.05 -15.35 -12.87
C LYS A 220 25.41 -14.88 -12.32
N LYS A 221 25.82 -15.28 -11.11
CA LYS A 221 27.15 -15.00 -10.45
C LYS A 221 27.94 -13.84 -11.11
N GLY A 222 27.68 -12.60 -10.68
CA GLY A 222 28.25 -11.37 -11.26
C GLY A 222 27.97 -10.11 -10.42
N GLU A 223 28.05 -8.90 -10.98
CA GLU A 223 27.89 -7.62 -10.26
C GLU A 223 26.57 -7.47 -9.50
N ASN A 224 25.50 -8.15 -9.93
CA ASN A 224 24.22 -8.17 -9.20
C ASN A 224 24.31 -8.89 -7.84
N TYR A 225 25.31 -9.75 -7.66
CA TYR A 225 25.53 -10.50 -6.42
C TYR A 225 25.87 -9.60 -5.23
N SER A 226 26.67 -8.56 -5.42
CA SER A 226 27.04 -7.62 -4.34
C SER A 226 25.86 -6.73 -3.93
N VAL A 227 25.05 -6.29 -4.90
CA VAL A 227 23.82 -5.53 -4.65
C VAL A 227 22.78 -6.36 -3.90
N LEU A 228 22.60 -7.63 -4.26
CA LEU A 228 21.71 -8.53 -3.51
C LEU A 228 22.20 -8.80 -2.09
N LYS A 229 23.52 -8.94 -1.87
CA LYS A 229 24.09 -9.06 -0.52
C LYS A 229 23.84 -7.81 0.33
N ASN A 230 23.81 -6.62 -0.26
CA ASN A 230 23.50 -5.37 0.46
C ASN A 230 22.00 -5.11 0.66
N ILE A 231 21.12 -5.72 -0.15
CA ILE A 231 19.66 -5.65 0.00
C ILE A 231 19.15 -6.65 1.06
N ASP A 232 20.04 -7.54 1.51
CA ASP A 232 20.29 -8.14 2.84
C ASP A 232 19.10 -8.60 3.71
N TYR A 233 19.30 -9.67 4.48
CA TYR A 233 18.33 -10.48 5.25
C TYR A 233 17.06 -9.81 5.78
N ALA A 234 17.08 -8.53 6.15
CA ALA A 234 15.89 -7.72 6.44
C ALA A 234 14.82 -7.79 5.35
N TYR A 235 15.20 -7.80 4.06
CA TYR A 235 14.26 -7.94 2.94
C TYR A 235 13.56 -9.30 2.95
N CYS A 236 14.36 -10.37 3.11
CA CYS A 236 13.86 -11.74 3.18
C CYS A 236 12.97 -11.93 4.42
N ARG A 237 13.37 -11.36 5.55
CA ARG A 237 12.66 -11.44 6.84
C ARG A 237 11.32 -10.76 6.74
N ASP A 238 11.30 -9.49 6.34
CA ASP A 238 10.07 -8.75 6.17
C ASP A 238 9.13 -9.40 5.13
N TYR A 239 9.67 -9.96 4.04
CA TYR A 239 8.86 -10.68 3.06
C TYR A 239 8.13 -11.86 3.71
N VAL A 240 8.86 -12.74 4.40
CA VAL A 240 8.29 -13.93 5.05
C VAL A 240 7.27 -13.51 6.12
N LEU A 241 7.59 -12.50 6.92
CA LEU A 241 6.68 -11.99 7.95
C LEU A 241 5.41 -11.37 7.35
N THR A 242 5.53 -10.65 6.23
CA THR A 242 4.36 -10.00 5.62
C THR A 242 3.49 -10.98 4.85
N MET A 243 4.10 -11.93 4.14
CA MET A 243 3.37 -12.96 3.39
C MET A 243 2.87 -14.08 4.30
N LYS A 244 3.42 -14.20 5.52
CA LYS A 244 3.19 -15.30 6.46
C LYS A 244 3.44 -16.67 5.83
N SER A 245 4.43 -16.72 4.95
CA SER A 245 4.80 -17.91 4.17
C SER A 245 6.24 -17.78 3.70
N ILE A 246 6.94 -18.90 3.54
CA ILE A 246 8.29 -18.92 3.00
C ILE A 246 8.35 -19.71 1.69
N HIS A 247 8.98 -19.09 0.69
CA HIS A 247 9.12 -19.69 -0.64
C HIS A 247 10.39 -20.57 -0.68
N PRO A 248 10.35 -21.80 -1.24
CA PRO A 248 11.52 -22.67 -1.30
C PRO A 248 12.75 -22.03 -1.95
N LEU A 249 12.53 -21.22 -3.00
CA LEU A 249 13.62 -20.49 -3.68
C LEU A 249 14.32 -19.47 -2.78
N LEU A 250 13.60 -18.89 -1.80
CA LEU A 250 14.18 -17.97 -0.83
C LEU A 250 15.08 -18.73 0.16
N VAL A 251 14.64 -19.90 0.63
CA VAL A 251 15.45 -20.77 1.48
C VAL A 251 16.73 -21.17 0.76
N ASN A 252 16.60 -21.65 -0.49
CA ASN A 252 17.75 -22.03 -1.32
C ASN A 252 18.71 -20.86 -1.57
N PHE A 253 18.19 -19.64 -1.74
CA PHE A 253 19.00 -18.42 -1.87
C PHE A 253 19.83 -18.14 -0.61
N LEU A 254 19.20 -18.22 0.57
CA LEU A 254 19.83 -17.90 1.84
C LEU A 254 20.90 -18.91 2.28
N VAL A 255 20.85 -20.13 1.77
CA VAL A 255 21.86 -21.18 2.03
C VAL A 255 22.90 -21.31 0.91
N ALA A 256 22.82 -20.49 -0.14
CA ALA A 256 23.67 -20.63 -1.31
C ALA A 256 25.11 -20.13 -1.08
N ASP A 257 26.06 -20.67 -1.86
CA ASP A 257 27.51 -20.45 -1.76
C ASP A 257 28.14 -20.80 -0.40
N GLU A 258 27.43 -21.59 0.42
CA GLU A 258 27.94 -22.14 1.66
C GLU A 258 28.47 -21.08 2.67
N TRP A 259 27.98 -19.84 2.54
CA TRP A 259 28.37 -18.73 3.40
C TRP A 259 27.40 -18.59 4.58
N VAL A 260 27.93 -18.50 5.80
CA VAL A 260 27.12 -18.31 7.01
C VAL A 260 27.56 -17.03 7.72
N SER A 261 26.77 -15.98 7.54
CA SER A 261 26.95 -14.74 8.30
C SER A 261 26.13 -14.79 9.61
N PRO A 262 26.42 -13.92 10.60
CA PRO A 262 25.57 -13.77 11.77
C PRO A 262 24.10 -13.52 11.42
N GLU A 263 23.84 -12.75 10.37
CA GLU A 263 22.51 -12.40 9.88
C GLU A 263 21.79 -13.61 9.27
N THR A 264 22.51 -14.51 8.58
CA THR A 264 21.97 -15.81 8.12
C THR A 264 21.49 -16.65 9.31
N ALA A 265 22.31 -16.71 10.35
CA ALA A 265 22.00 -17.48 11.55
C ALA A 265 20.80 -16.89 12.30
N GLU A 266 20.76 -15.57 12.46
CA GLU A 266 19.63 -14.86 13.07
C GLU A 266 18.33 -15.11 12.29
N PHE A 267 18.38 -15.05 10.96
CA PHE A 267 17.22 -15.33 10.11
C PHE A 267 16.65 -16.74 10.31
N PHE A 268 17.51 -17.78 10.24
CA PHE A 268 17.05 -19.16 10.34
C PHE A 268 16.64 -19.58 11.75
N LEU A 269 17.16 -18.91 12.78
CA LEU A 269 16.83 -19.17 14.18
C LEU A 269 15.69 -18.29 14.71
N ASP A 270 15.24 -17.29 13.95
CA ASP A 270 14.04 -16.51 14.29
C ASP A 270 12.83 -17.45 14.45
N LYS A 271 12.11 -17.29 15.55
CA LYS A 271 11.01 -18.18 15.94
C LYS A 271 9.86 -18.19 14.94
N GLU A 272 9.54 -17.05 14.33
CA GLU A 272 8.44 -16.99 13.35
C GLU A 272 8.88 -17.55 12.01
N ILE A 273 10.10 -17.22 11.56
CA ILE A 273 10.67 -17.71 10.31
C ILE A 273 10.81 -19.23 10.34
N SER A 274 11.43 -19.77 11.39
CA SER A 274 11.60 -21.22 11.58
C SER A 274 10.26 -21.95 11.61
N ARG A 275 9.23 -21.40 12.27
CA ARG A 275 7.87 -21.95 12.23
C ARG A 275 7.37 -22.07 10.78
N PHE A 276 7.47 -21.01 9.98
CA PHE A 276 7.00 -21.03 8.59
C PHE A 276 7.77 -22.04 7.72
N ILE A 277 9.09 -22.16 7.90
CA ILE A 277 9.92 -23.14 7.18
C ILE A 277 9.47 -24.56 7.50
N ILE A 278 9.25 -24.83 8.79
CA ILE A 278 8.86 -26.15 9.28
C ILE A 278 7.43 -26.50 8.82
N GLU A 279 6.46 -25.60 9.00
CA GLU A 279 5.07 -25.79 8.57
C GLU A 279 4.95 -25.98 7.05
N ALA A 280 5.83 -25.35 6.27
CA ALA A 280 5.90 -25.53 4.82
C ALA A 280 6.58 -26.84 4.40
N GLY A 281 7.05 -27.67 5.33
CA GLY A 281 7.78 -28.90 5.04
C GLY A 281 9.16 -28.69 4.43
N GLN A 282 9.75 -27.50 4.60
CA GLN A 282 11.01 -27.08 3.97
C GLN A 282 12.22 -27.21 4.91
N ALA A 283 12.06 -27.78 6.11
CA ALA A 283 13.13 -27.91 7.09
C ALA A 283 14.38 -28.65 6.53
N SER A 284 14.19 -29.63 5.64
CA SER A 284 15.29 -30.36 5.00
C SER A 284 16.13 -29.50 4.05
N LEU A 285 15.53 -28.49 3.41
CA LEU A 285 16.22 -27.54 2.53
C LEU A 285 17.20 -26.66 3.32
N VAL A 286 16.92 -26.42 4.60
CA VAL A 286 17.85 -25.74 5.51
C VAL A 286 18.85 -26.76 6.08
N TYR A 287 18.36 -27.85 6.66
CA TYR A 287 19.20 -28.82 7.36
C TYR A 287 20.34 -29.39 6.49
N MET A 288 20.05 -29.84 5.27
CA MET A 288 21.03 -30.58 4.47
C MET A 288 22.30 -29.77 4.12
N PRO A 289 22.21 -28.51 3.67
CA PRO A 289 23.39 -27.65 3.50
C PRO A 289 24.23 -27.51 4.78
N PHE A 290 23.61 -27.16 5.91
CA PHE A 290 24.34 -26.95 7.17
C PHE A 290 24.91 -28.26 7.74
N HIS A 291 24.26 -29.40 7.50
CA HIS A 291 24.77 -30.72 7.88
C HIS A 291 26.08 -31.05 7.16
N ARG A 292 26.16 -30.84 5.84
CA ARG A 292 27.40 -31.05 5.08
C ARG A 292 28.55 -30.19 5.62
N MET A 293 28.28 -28.90 5.86
CA MET A 293 29.28 -28.00 6.47
C MET A 293 29.68 -28.47 7.87
N ALA A 294 28.72 -28.90 8.70
CA ALA A 294 28.96 -29.37 10.06
C ALA A 294 29.88 -30.60 10.08
N GLU A 295 29.73 -31.53 9.12
CA GLU A 295 30.62 -32.69 8.97
C GLU A 295 32.07 -32.28 8.70
N GLU A 296 32.28 -31.24 7.89
CA GLU A 296 33.63 -30.70 7.64
C GLU A 296 34.19 -29.95 8.86
N ILE A 297 33.35 -29.19 9.55
CA ILE A 297 33.72 -28.46 10.77
C ILE A 297 34.14 -29.40 11.89
N ARG A 298 33.42 -30.50 12.10
CA ARG A 298 33.72 -31.50 13.13
C ARG A 298 35.10 -32.15 12.96
N LYS A 299 35.71 -32.06 11.76
CA LYS A 299 37.07 -32.54 11.47
C LYS A 299 38.16 -31.51 11.81
N LYS A 300 37.80 -30.25 12.13
CA LYS A 300 38.75 -29.19 12.45
C LYS A 300 39.21 -29.30 13.91
N GLU A 301 40.49 -29.06 14.17
CA GLU A 301 41.05 -29.02 15.54
C GLU A 301 40.59 -27.79 16.34
N LYS A 302 40.27 -26.68 15.65
CA LYS A 302 39.82 -25.43 16.27
C LYS A 302 38.57 -24.89 15.57
N ILE A 303 37.54 -24.64 16.36
CA ILE A 303 36.23 -24.17 15.91
C ILE A 303 36.14 -22.64 16.06
N THR A 304 35.78 -21.95 14.98
CA THR A 304 35.55 -20.50 14.95
C THR A 304 34.13 -20.12 15.37
N VAL A 305 33.84 -18.82 15.49
CA VAL A 305 32.47 -18.33 15.77
C VAL A 305 31.50 -18.65 14.65
N ILE A 306 31.93 -18.53 13.39
CA ILE A 306 31.13 -18.88 12.20
C ILE A 306 30.80 -20.37 12.22
N ASP A 307 31.78 -21.21 12.56
CA ASP A 307 31.58 -22.66 12.68
C ASP A 307 30.53 -23.02 13.74
N ARG A 308 30.45 -22.27 14.86
CA ARG A 308 29.41 -22.47 15.89
C ARG A 308 28.01 -22.13 15.39
N ASN A 309 27.86 -21.10 14.55
CA ASN A 309 26.56 -20.74 13.98
C ASN A 309 26.05 -21.88 13.08
N VAL A 310 26.92 -22.46 12.25
CA VAL A 310 26.60 -23.63 11.40
C VAL A 310 26.09 -24.80 12.25
N LEU A 311 26.83 -25.18 13.29
CA LEU A 311 26.46 -26.29 14.18
C LEU A 311 25.14 -26.03 14.92
N THR A 312 24.86 -24.77 15.28
CA THR A 312 23.63 -24.40 15.98
C THR A 312 22.40 -24.52 15.08
N ILE A 313 22.50 -24.04 13.83
CA ILE A 313 21.43 -24.15 12.84
C ILE A 313 21.15 -25.62 12.52
N GLU A 314 22.20 -26.42 12.28
CA GLU A 314 22.09 -27.85 12.00
C GLU A 314 21.34 -28.59 13.12
N GLY A 315 21.77 -28.42 14.37
CA GLY A 315 21.13 -29.08 15.52
C GLY A 315 19.68 -28.63 15.76
N PHE A 316 19.35 -27.35 15.50
CA PHE A 316 17.98 -26.86 15.63
C PHE A 316 17.05 -27.55 14.62
N TYR A 317 17.42 -27.58 13.34
CA TYR A 317 16.57 -28.15 12.29
C TYR A 317 16.55 -29.69 12.31
N ASP A 318 17.61 -30.37 12.75
CA ASP A 318 17.60 -31.82 13.00
C ASP A 318 16.54 -32.22 14.03
N ASN A 319 16.50 -31.51 15.16
CA ASN A 319 15.50 -31.73 16.20
C ASN A 319 14.09 -31.42 15.71
N ALA A 320 13.94 -30.36 14.90
CA ALA A 320 12.66 -30.04 14.28
C ALA A 320 12.18 -31.17 13.37
N ILE A 321 13.02 -31.67 12.46
CA ILE A 321 12.66 -32.76 11.54
C ILE A 321 12.25 -34.03 12.30
N LYS A 322 13.04 -34.43 13.31
CA LYS A 322 12.74 -35.61 14.15
C LYS A 322 11.39 -35.51 14.85
N LYS A 323 11.01 -34.31 15.31
CA LYS A 323 9.72 -34.08 15.97
C LYS A 323 8.52 -34.22 15.02
N TYR A 324 8.70 -34.01 13.71
CA TYR A 324 7.63 -34.17 12.70
C TYR A 324 7.54 -35.59 12.14
N GLN A 325 8.59 -36.41 12.32
CA GLN A 325 8.64 -37.80 11.87
C GLN A 325 8.23 -38.80 12.97
N ALA A 326 8.10 -38.35 14.22
CA ALA A 326 7.64 -39.12 15.39
C ALA A 326 6.12 -39.02 15.57
#